data_AF-A0A6M3KC09-F1
#
_entry.id   AF-A0A6M3KC09-F1
#
_cell.length_a   1.000
_cell.length_b   1.000
_cell.length_c   1.000
_cell.angle_alpha   90.00
_cell.angle_beta   90.00
_cell.angle_gamma   90.00
#
_symmetry.space_group_name_H-M   'P 1'
#
loop_
_entity.id
_entity.type
_entity.pdbx_description
1 polymer ?
#
loop_
_entity_poly.entity_id
_entity_poly.type
_entity_poly.pdbx_seq_one_letter_code
_entity_poly.pdbx_strand_id
1 'polypeptide(L)'
;MVKGTLDLNKLSSTEYTPEPPKINILPGQYHDTDRGNAERFKDKFSDKIRYCYPFRSWIVWDGKRWTKDEQGRVFQYARETIDFIFDEACELEGDRRKELIKFGFKSESTPSINNMIEQAKSQDGIPVLPSEYDIDTMKFNVQNGTIDLRTGKLGPHNIDDFITKISPAVYDPDAKCPVWDKFLDTTFQGRADLIAYHQRLCGYALTGSTNEESFDIFYGTGDNGKSKYTGAIIHIMGDYHIKINIETLHEASTTKGGNEASSDVAVLQGARLVTVSEPSKGVVLNEQRIKDWTGRDPITARPLYQKPVTFIPEFKVFMYTNHKPIIRTQGHSIWRRLKLSPFENKIEEKDKDRDLDKKLMAESSGILNWMIEGCLAWQKYGLQVPEEIIAATEEYKDEQDTLSDFFSDCCEIDPSYESYVMPIYLFYQAWAKVHDIDYPYKQKGFPAALVERGYKKVPKDDVGIRVKGIKLSVSSSGEYERLKSLCNDYPADAKANLMQNLITFLYECSRSKVIESSVRFVGSSDTQSTDNDFTLTNASAIRRIFAILDKEYGKDMLDLNSQEWYKNDIKSWHNCSYELASKLFKEAMRMRGQSV
;
A
#
# COMPACT_ATOMS: atom_id res chain seq x y z
N MET A 1 24.02 -83.75 23.72
CA MET A 1 23.84 -82.74 22.66
C MET A 1 23.38 -81.45 23.31
N VAL A 2 24.12 -80.36 23.06
CA VAL A 2 23.72 -78.93 23.08
C VAL A 2 23.06 -78.42 24.39
N LYS A 3 23.81 -77.81 25.32
CA LYS A 3 24.27 -76.39 25.39
C LYS A 3 23.16 -75.34 25.53
N GLY A 4 23.19 -74.64 26.68
CA GLY A 4 22.96 -73.20 26.90
C GLY A 4 21.57 -72.65 26.60
N THR A 5 21.03 -71.64 27.28
CA THR A 5 21.63 -70.66 28.20
C THR A 5 20.46 -70.07 29.01
N LEU A 6 20.49 -70.17 30.33
CA LEU A 6 19.65 -69.33 31.19
C LEU A 6 20.42 -68.03 31.42
N ASP A 7 19.86 -66.94 30.92
CA ASP A 7 20.46 -65.61 30.93
C ASP A 7 20.55 -65.09 32.38
N LEU A 8 21.78 -65.02 32.89
CA LEU A 8 22.13 -64.57 34.25
C LEU A 8 22.28 -63.03 34.35
N ASN A 9 21.79 -62.25 33.39
CA ASN A 9 21.95 -60.78 33.38
C ASN A 9 20.68 -59.97 33.67
N LYS A 10 19.73 -60.49 34.46
CA LYS A 10 18.63 -59.66 34.99
C LYS A 10 18.59 -59.70 36.50
N LEU A 11 19.63 -59.13 37.13
CA LEU A 11 19.60 -58.55 38.48
C LEU A 11 20.95 -57.83 38.73
N SER A 12 21.05 -56.55 38.38
CA SER A 12 21.88 -55.60 39.14
C SER A 12 21.59 -54.14 38.76
N SER A 13 21.69 -53.31 39.80
CA SER A 13 21.82 -51.85 39.82
C SER A 13 20.70 -51.01 39.21
N THR A 14 19.66 -50.76 40.01
CA THR A 14 19.13 -49.40 40.12
C THR A 14 20.26 -48.49 40.60
N GLU A 15 21.00 -47.87 39.69
CA GLU A 15 21.78 -46.68 40.02
C GLU A 15 20.78 -45.58 40.35
N TYR A 16 20.50 -45.44 41.64
CA TYR A 16 20.01 -44.19 42.20
C TYR A 16 21.14 -43.16 42.02
N THR A 17 21.09 -42.40 40.92
CA THR A 17 21.78 -41.13 40.86
C THR A 17 21.05 -40.19 41.81
N PRO A 18 21.66 -39.72 42.91
CA PRO A 18 21.05 -38.64 43.66
C PRO A 18 20.91 -37.46 42.69
N GLU A 19 19.68 -36.99 42.47
CA GLU A 19 19.47 -35.69 41.86
C GLU A 19 20.41 -34.70 42.56
N PRO A 20 21.17 -33.87 41.82
CA PRO A 20 21.93 -32.80 42.47
C PRO A 20 20.93 -32.04 43.35
N PRO A 21 21.29 -31.70 44.60
CA PRO A 21 20.34 -31.13 45.52
C PRO A 21 19.67 -29.95 44.83
N LYS A 22 18.35 -30.06 44.62
CA LYS A 22 17.52 -28.93 44.28
C LYS A 22 17.69 -27.96 45.43
N ILE A 23 18.56 -26.97 45.23
CA ILE A 23 18.65 -25.83 46.13
C ILE A 23 17.34 -25.08 45.92
N ASN A 24 16.32 -25.47 46.68
CA ASN A 24 15.14 -24.66 46.90
C ASN A 24 15.61 -23.46 47.72
N ILE A 25 16.11 -22.44 47.03
CA ILE A 25 16.23 -21.10 47.60
C ILE A 25 14.78 -20.62 47.74
N LEU A 26 14.28 -20.63 48.98
CA LEU A 26 13.03 -19.96 49.33
C LEU A 26 13.15 -18.48 48.89
N PRO A 27 12.06 -17.82 48.45
CA PRO A 27 12.06 -16.38 48.27
C PRO A 27 12.60 -15.71 49.54
N GLY A 28 13.65 -14.89 49.42
CA GLY A 28 14.25 -14.15 50.55
C GLY A 28 15.65 -14.56 51.02
N GLN A 29 16.41 -15.40 50.30
CA GLN A 29 17.86 -15.55 50.53
C GLN A 29 18.66 -15.09 49.32
N TYR A 30 18.91 -13.78 49.29
CA TYR A 30 19.72 -13.15 48.26
C TYR A 30 21.17 -13.02 48.71
N HIS A 31 22.11 -13.26 47.80
CA HIS A 31 23.53 -12.97 48.06
C HIS A 31 23.78 -11.44 48.12
N ASP A 32 24.76 -11.03 48.93
CA ASP A 32 25.20 -9.63 49.03
C ASP A 32 26.14 -9.26 47.87
N THR A 33 25.62 -9.38 46.65
CA THR A 33 26.33 -9.15 45.39
C THR A 33 25.43 -8.45 44.38
N ASP A 34 25.99 -7.89 43.31
CA ASP A 34 25.20 -7.28 42.22
C ASP A 34 24.24 -8.31 41.58
N ARG A 35 24.62 -9.60 41.55
CA ARG A 35 23.74 -10.69 41.10
C ARG A 35 22.55 -10.88 42.04
N GLY A 36 22.80 -10.91 43.35
CA GLY A 36 21.72 -11.01 44.33
C GLY A 36 20.82 -9.77 44.34
N ASN A 37 21.36 -8.59 44.04
CA ASN A 37 20.57 -7.39 43.78
C ASN A 37 19.70 -7.53 42.51
N ALA A 38 20.23 -8.14 41.46
CA ALA A 38 19.44 -8.42 40.26
C ALA A 38 18.30 -9.41 40.55
N GLU A 39 18.54 -10.42 41.39
CA GLU A 39 17.51 -11.36 41.89
C GLU A 39 16.45 -10.63 42.74
N ARG A 40 16.84 -9.74 43.67
CA ARG A 40 15.91 -8.87 44.42
C ARG A 40 15.07 -8.00 43.48
N PHE A 41 15.72 -7.38 42.50
CA PHE A 41 15.08 -6.49 41.53
C PHE A 41 14.08 -7.25 40.65
N LYS A 42 14.44 -8.44 40.17
CA LYS A 42 13.51 -9.32 39.45
C LYS A 42 12.33 -9.71 40.34
N ASP A 43 12.56 -10.25 41.53
CA ASP A 43 11.48 -10.78 42.36
C ASP A 43 10.45 -9.70 42.70
N LYS A 44 10.88 -8.45 42.83
CA LYS A 44 10.00 -7.31 43.14
C LYS A 44 9.31 -6.68 41.93
N PHE A 45 9.97 -6.64 40.77
CA PHE A 45 9.50 -5.86 39.61
C PHE A 45 9.34 -6.64 38.32
N SER A 46 9.55 -7.97 38.33
CA SER A 46 9.40 -8.83 37.15
C SER A 46 7.98 -8.89 36.60
N ASP A 47 6.97 -8.44 37.32
CA ASP A 47 5.63 -8.22 36.78
C ASP A 47 5.60 -6.97 35.88
N LYS A 48 6.34 -5.91 36.22
CA LYS A 48 6.27 -4.57 35.61
C LYS A 48 7.34 -4.26 34.57
N ILE A 49 8.36 -5.11 34.41
CA ILE A 49 9.48 -4.85 33.50
C ILE A 49 9.76 -6.04 32.58
N ARG A 50 10.16 -5.74 31.36
CA ARG A 50 10.73 -6.70 30.41
C ARG A 50 11.93 -6.07 29.70
N TYR A 51 12.85 -6.90 29.23
CA TYR A 51 13.94 -6.45 28.37
C TYR A 51 13.81 -7.05 26.97
N CYS A 52 13.70 -6.19 25.96
CA CYS A 52 13.61 -6.60 24.57
C CYS A 52 14.98 -6.48 23.89
N TYR A 53 15.68 -7.60 23.71
CA TYR A 53 17.00 -7.63 23.06
C TYR A 53 16.97 -7.10 21.62
N PRO A 54 15.97 -7.43 20.77
CA PRO A 54 15.85 -6.82 19.44
C PRO A 54 15.77 -5.29 19.46
N PHE A 55 15.06 -4.71 20.43
CA PHE A 55 14.95 -3.26 20.58
C PHE A 55 16.09 -2.63 21.36
N ARG A 56 16.90 -3.44 22.05
CA ARG A 56 17.92 -2.98 23.02
C ARG A 56 17.36 -2.00 24.04
N SER A 57 16.15 -2.27 24.52
CA SER A 57 15.39 -1.35 25.36
C SER A 57 14.59 -2.11 26.40
N TRP A 58 14.44 -1.49 27.57
CA TRP A 58 13.51 -1.93 28.59
C TRP A 58 12.09 -1.52 28.21
N ILE A 59 11.15 -2.43 28.40
CA ILE A 59 9.71 -2.21 28.26
C ILE A 59 9.12 -2.26 29.66
N VAL A 60 8.34 -1.26 30.03
CA VAL A 60 7.76 -1.08 31.35
C VAL A 60 6.25 -1.03 31.26
N TRP A 61 5.58 -1.62 32.24
CA TRP A 61 4.16 -1.46 32.45
C TRP A 61 3.88 -0.07 33.02
N ASP A 62 3.02 0.72 32.36
CA ASP A 62 2.67 2.08 32.79
C ASP A 62 1.36 2.15 33.60
N GLY A 63 0.78 1.00 33.92
CA GLY A 63 -0.54 0.87 34.56
C GLY A 63 -1.67 0.53 33.56
N LYS A 64 -1.43 0.71 32.26
CA LYS A 64 -2.43 0.47 31.20
C LYS A 64 -1.89 -0.34 30.03
N ARG A 65 -0.58 -0.26 29.76
CA ARG A 65 0.09 -0.96 28.66
C ARG A 65 1.59 -1.14 28.93
N TRP A 66 2.21 -1.95 28.07
CA TRP A 66 3.66 -2.06 27.96
C TRP A 66 4.21 -0.99 27.01
N THR A 67 5.17 -0.19 27.48
CA THR A 67 5.80 0.86 26.67
C THR A 67 7.31 0.89 26.87
N LYS A 68 8.07 1.41 25.91
CA LYS A 68 9.50 1.63 26.09
C LYS A 68 9.75 2.55 27.29
N ASP A 69 10.78 2.25 28.06
CA ASP A 69 11.20 3.10 29.16
C ASP A 69 11.94 4.34 28.64
N GLU A 70 11.20 5.42 28.44
CA GLU A 70 11.73 6.73 28.05
C GLU A 70 11.85 7.70 29.24
N GLN A 71 11.42 7.27 30.43
CA GLN A 71 11.37 8.09 31.65
C GLN A 71 12.35 7.61 32.73
N GLY A 72 13.07 6.51 32.50
CA GLY A 72 14.02 5.93 33.45
C GLY A 72 13.35 5.22 34.62
N ARG A 73 12.15 4.64 34.42
CA ARG A 73 11.43 3.90 35.46
C ARG A 73 12.21 2.69 35.96
N VAL A 74 12.95 2.01 35.09
CA VAL A 74 13.82 0.89 35.49
C VAL A 74 14.88 1.34 36.49
N PHE A 75 15.44 2.54 36.32
CA PHE A 75 16.38 3.12 37.28
C PHE A 75 15.70 3.57 38.58
N GLN A 76 14.42 3.95 38.54
CA GLN A 76 13.66 4.25 39.77
C GLN A 76 13.41 2.97 40.56
N TYR A 77 12.91 1.91 39.91
CA TYR A 77 12.72 0.59 40.51
C TYR A 77 14.03 0.02 41.08
N ALA A 78 15.16 0.25 40.40
CA ALA A 78 16.47 -0.15 40.91
C ALA A 78 16.81 0.52 42.26
N ARG A 79 16.46 1.80 42.44
CA ARG A 79 16.65 2.50 43.72
C ARG A 79 15.70 1.96 44.79
N GLU A 80 14.44 1.72 44.43
CA GLU A 80 13.44 1.12 45.34
C GLU A 80 13.83 -0.30 45.80
N THR A 81 14.57 -1.05 44.98
CA THR A 81 15.17 -2.33 45.41
C THR A 81 16.22 -2.13 46.49
N ILE A 82 17.01 -1.05 46.42
CA ILE A 82 18.03 -0.75 47.44
C ILE A 82 17.37 -0.30 48.74
N ASP A 83 16.32 0.51 48.67
CA ASP A 83 15.52 0.89 49.85
C ASP A 83 15.02 -0.37 50.60
N PHE A 84 14.59 -1.40 49.84
CA PHE A 84 14.15 -2.66 50.41
C PHE A 84 15.27 -3.47 51.11
N ILE A 85 16.54 -3.30 50.73
CA ILE A 85 17.66 -3.93 51.45
C ILE A 85 17.72 -3.40 52.89
N PHE A 86 17.38 -2.12 53.10
CA PHE A 86 17.32 -1.54 54.43
C PHE A 86 16.10 -2.01 55.21
N ASP A 87 14.95 -2.20 54.54
CA ASP A 87 13.77 -2.84 55.14
C ASP A 87 14.08 -4.28 55.59
N GLU A 88 14.72 -5.09 54.73
CA GLU A 88 15.21 -6.44 55.08
C GLU A 88 16.13 -6.41 56.30
N ALA A 89 17.03 -5.41 56.38
CA ALA A 89 17.94 -5.29 57.49
C ALA A 89 17.26 -4.91 58.82
N CYS A 90 16.10 -4.26 58.79
CA CYS A 90 15.32 -3.95 60.00
C CYS A 90 14.70 -5.20 60.65
N GLU A 91 14.44 -6.25 59.87
CA GLU A 91 13.90 -7.53 60.35
C GLU A 91 14.98 -8.49 60.87
N LEU A 92 16.26 -8.11 60.76
CA LEU A 92 17.40 -8.90 61.17
C LEU A 92 18.02 -8.39 62.48
N GLU A 93 18.76 -9.26 63.16
CA GLU A 93 19.47 -8.92 64.40
C GLU A 93 20.96 -9.28 64.31
N GLY A 94 21.75 -8.71 65.22
CA GLY A 94 23.17 -9.03 65.35
C GLY A 94 24.04 -8.60 64.16
N ASP A 95 25.07 -9.40 63.85
CA ASP A 95 26.08 -9.02 62.85
C ASP A 95 25.54 -9.03 61.42
N ARG A 96 24.58 -9.91 61.11
CA ARG A 96 23.95 -9.98 59.78
C ARG A 96 23.26 -8.67 59.41
N ARG A 97 22.58 -8.01 60.37
CA ARG A 97 21.97 -6.69 60.16
C ARG A 97 23.01 -5.64 59.76
N LYS A 98 24.14 -5.60 60.47
CA LYS A 98 25.22 -4.63 60.19
C LYS A 98 25.85 -4.87 58.82
N GLU A 99 26.05 -6.12 58.46
CA GLU A 99 26.58 -6.52 57.14
C GLU A 99 25.63 -6.10 56.01
N LEU A 100 24.32 -6.36 56.17
CA LEU A 100 23.33 -6.02 55.16
C LEU A 100 23.15 -4.50 54.99
N ILE A 101 23.17 -3.73 56.08
CA ILE A 101 23.17 -2.25 56.02
C ILE A 101 24.40 -1.73 55.26
N LYS A 102 25.59 -2.27 55.56
CA LYS A 102 26.82 -1.90 54.86
C LYS A 102 26.74 -2.25 53.37
N PHE A 103 26.12 -3.38 53.04
CA PHE A 103 25.87 -3.78 51.65
C PHE A 103 24.85 -2.87 50.96
N GLY A 104 23.79 -2.44 51.66
CA GLY A 104 22.81 -1.46 51.17
C GLY A 104 23.48 -0.16 50.74
N PHE A 105 24.29 0.46 51.61
CA PHE A 105 25.04 1.69 51.28
C PHE A 105 26.02 1.49 50.10
N LYS A 106 26.63 0.31 49.97
CA LYS A 106 27.48 0.01 48.80
C LYS A 106 26.65 -0.07 47.51
N SER A 107 25.43 -0.60 47.61
CA SER A 107 24.52 -0.81 46.48
C SER A 107 23.97 0.50 45.89
N GLU A 108 23.95 1.59 46.65
CA GLU A 108 23.56 2.94 46.19
C GLU A 108 24.50 3.53 45.12
N SER A 109 25.71 2.98 44.96
CA SER A 109 26.65 3.49 43.97
C SER A 109 26.15 3.27 42.53
N THR A 110 26.40 4.24 41.64
CA THR A 110 26.04 4.14 40.21
C THR A 110 26.53 2.85 39.54
N PRO A 111 27.77 2.37 39.79
CA PRO A 111 28.21 1.09 39.24
C PRO A 111 27.35 -0.09 39.71
N SER A 112 26.99 -0.17 40.99
CA SER A 112 26.15 -1.25 41.52
C SER A 112 24.73 -1.23 40.94
N ILE A 113 24.12 -0.05 40.81
CA ILE A 113 22.82 0.11 40.15
C ILE A 113 22.88 -0.38 38.70
N ASN A 114 23.90 0.05 37.95
CA ASN A 114 24.08 -0.36 36.56
C ASN A 114 24.31 -1.87 36.43
N ASN A 115 25.16 -2.44 37.28
CA ASN A 115 25.46 -3.88 37.27
C ASN A 115 24.22 -4.72 37.60
N MET A 116 23.41 -4.29 38.57
CA MET A 116 22.14 -4.94 38.91
C MET A 116 21.19 -4.94 37.70
N ILE A 117 20.97 -3.78 37.07
CA ILE A 117 20.10 -3.67 35.89
C ILE A 117 20.66 -4.52 34.73
N GLU A 118 21.97 -4.50 34.49
CA GLU A 118 22.58 -5.29 33.42
C GLU A 118 22.40 -6.79 33.63
N GLN A 119 22.62 -7.29 34.85
CA GLN A 119 22.42 -8.71 35.17
C GLN A 119 20.95 -9.12 35.17
N ALA A 120 20.03 -8.20 35.49
CA ALA A 120 18.59 -8.48 35.47
C ALA A 120 18.07 -8.82 34.06
N LYS A 121 18.69 -8.27 32.99
CA LYS A 121 18.23 -8.44 31.60
C LYS A 121 18.09 -9.90 31.17
N SER A 122 18.94 -10.78 31.69
CA SER A 122 18.99 -12.20 31.32
C SER A 122 18.34 -13.13 32.35
N GLN A 123 17.70 -12.60 33.40
CA GLN A 123 17.04 -13.45 34.39
C GLN A 123 15.68 -13.96 33.85
N ASP A 124 15.32 -15.20 34.21
CA ASP A 124 14.08 -15.82 33.73
C ASP A 124 12.85 -14.94 34.01
N GLY A 125 12.00 -14.76 33.01
CA GLY A 125 10.81 -13.90 33.09
C GLY A 125 11.04 -12.43 32.70
N ILE A 126 12.29 -12.00 32.51
CA ILE A 126 12.63 -10.63 32.08
C ILE A 126 12.77 -10.50 30.55
N PRO A 127 13.52 -11.35 29.83
CA PRO A 127 13.59 -11.28 28.38
C PRO A 127 12.21 -11.42 27.72
N VAL A 128 11.98 -10.63 26.66
CA VAL A 128 10.80 -10.71 25.81
C VAL A 128 11.16 -10.44 24.35
N LEU A 129 10.41 -11.02 23.43
CA LEU A 129 10.49 -10.74 22.00
C LEU A 129 9.38 -9.78 21.56
N PRO A 130 9.61 -8.95 20.53
CA PRO A 130 8.57 -8.08 19.97
C PRO A 130 7.30 -8.84 19.55
N SER A 131 7.44 -10.08 19.09
CA SER A 131 6.34 -10.94 18.65
C SER A 131 5.45 -11.47 19.79
N GLU A 132 5.86 -11.26 21.04
CA GLU A 132 5.05 -11.65 22.21
C GLU A 132 4.04 -10.57 22.61
N TYR A 133 4.16 -9.36 22.04
CA TYR A 133 3.23 -8.25 22.26
C TYR A 133 2.10 -8.23 21.23
N ASP A 134 0.95 -7.69 21.65
CA ASP A 134 -0.23 -7.42 20.82
C ASP A 134 -0.81 -8.63 20.06
N ILE A 135 -0.60 -9.85 20.59
CA ILE A 135 -0.99 -11.13 19.95
C ILE A 135 -2.51 -11.24 19.77
N ASP A 136 -3.31 -10.87 20.78
CA ASP A 136 -4.76 -11.00 20.68
C ASP A 136 -5.35 -9.85 19.84
N THR A 137 -5.65 -10.16 18.59
CA THR A 137 -6.18 -9.22 17.60
C THR A 137 -7.59 -8.72 17.87
N MET A 138 -8.27 -9.27 18.87
CA MET A 138 -9.61 -8.86 19.29
C MET A 138 -9.63 -8.12 20.63
N LYS A 139 -8.46 -7.83 21.22
CA LYS A 139 -8.36 -6.94 22.38
C LYS A 139 -8.04 -5.52 21.93
N PHE A 140 -8.88 -4.57 22.35
CA PHE A 140 -8.71 -3.16 22.03
C PHE A 140 -8.57 -2.36 23.33
N ASN A 141 -7.37 -1.83 23.56
CA ASN A 141 -7.03 -1.16 24.79
C ASN A 141 -7.43 0.32 24.75
N VAL A 142 -8.14 0.78 25.78
CA VAL A 142 -8.68 2.14 25.91
C VAL A 142 -8.24 2.76 27.24
N GLN A 143 -8.52 4.03 27.50
CA GLN A 143 -7.98 4.71 28.68
C GLN A 143 -8.38 4.09 30.03
N ASN A 144 -9.52 3.43 30.12
CA ASN A 144 -10.10 2.87 31.34
C ASN A 144 -10.17 1.33 31.37
N GLY A 145 -9.57 0.63 30.41
CA GLY A 145 -9.45 -0.84 30.43
C GLY A 145 -9.21 -1.43 29.05
N THR A 146 -9.37 -2.74 28.93
CA THR A 146 -9.27 -3.47 27.66
C THR A 146 -10.64 -3.97 27.24
N ILE A 147 -11.06 -3.65 26.02
CA ILE A 147 -12.32 -4.13 25.44
C ILE A 147 -12.06 -5.45 24.71
N ASP A 148 -12.82 -6.48 25.04
CA ASP A 148 -12.88 -7.70 24.22
C ASP A 148 -13.88 -7.48 23.09
N LEU A 149 -13.38 -7.23 21.88
CA LEU A 149 -14.18 -6.95 20.69
C LEU A 149 -15.07 -8.13 20.28
N ARG A 150 -14.83 -9.35 20.77
CA ARG A 150 -15.73 -10.49 20.55
C ARG A 150 -17.07 -10.30 21.25
N THR A 151 -17.08 -9.56 22.36
CA THR A 151 -18.26 -9.36 23.20
C THR A 151 -18.67 -7.90 23.34
N GLY A 152 -17.78 -6.96 23.01
CA GLY A 152 -17.95 -5.52 23.20
C GLY A 152 -17.83 -5.07 24.66
N LYS A 153 -17.38 -5.94 25.57
CA LYS A 153 -17.31 -5.66 27.02
C LYS A 153 -15.95 -5.15 27.44
N LEU A 154 -15.95 -4.19 28.36
CA LEU A 154 -14.76 -3.68 29.03
C LEU A 154 -14.35 -4.59 30.19
N GLY A 155 -13.08 -4.98 30.22
CA GLY A 155 -12.40 -5.55 31.39
C GLY A 155 -11.32 -4.58 31.92
N PRO A 156 -10.79 -4.83 33.13
CA PRO A 156 -9.66 -4.06 33.64
C PRO A 156 -8.43 -4.24 32.75
N HIS A 157 -7.51 -3.27 32.82
CA HIS A 157 -6.18 -3.45 32.25
C HIS A 157 -5.51 -4.68 32.84
N ASN A 158 -5.07 -5.59 31.98
CA ASN A 158 -4.39 -6.80 32.38
C ASN A 158 -2.95 -6.79 31.84
N ILE A 159 -1.99 -6.89 32.76
CA ILE A 159 -0.56 -6.89 32.44
C ILE A 159 -0.16 -8.09 31.58
N ASP A 160 -0.85 -9.22 31.76
CA ASP A 160 -0.62 -10.47 31.02
C ASP A 160 -1.19 -10.44 29.59
N ASP A 161 -1.88 -9.37 29.20
CA ASP A 161 -2.37 -9.22 27.82
C ASP A 161 -1.24 -8.77 26.86
N PHE A 162 -0.09 -8.34 27.39
CA PHE A 162 1.06 -7.87 26.61
C PHE A 162 0.66 -6.87 25.51
N ILE A 163 -0.23 -5.93 25.82
CA ILE A 163 -0.66 -4.88 24.87
C ILE A 163 0.30 -3.70 24.96
N THR A 164 0.75 -3.18 23.81
CA THR A 164 1.61 -1.99 23.72
C THR A 164 0.88 -0.75 23.21
N LYS A 165 -0.31 -0.92 22.67
CA LYS A 165 -1.11 0.15 22.06
C LYS A 165 -2.22 0.60 23.00
N ILE A 166 -2.67 1.83 22.83
CA ILE A 166 -3.81 2.36 23.57
C ILE A 166 -4.54 3.41 22.73
N SER A 167 -5.87 3.36 22.79
CA SER A 167 -6.75 4.42 22.32
C SER A 167 -6.82 5.55 23.35
N PRO A 168 -6.86 6.84 22.93
CA PRO A 168 -7.09 7.95 23.86
C PRO A 168 -8.55 8.03 24.34
N ALA A 169 -9.48 7.28 23.73
CA ALA A 169 -10.87 7.29 24.14
C ALA A 169 -11.08 6.56 25.48
N VAL A 170 -12.11 6.99 26.22
CA VAL A 170 -12.63 6.32 27.42
C VAL A 170 -13.89 5.57 27.01
N TYR A 171 -14.01 4.30 27.36
CA TYR A 171 -15.24 3.55 27.14
C TYR A 171 -16.28 3.92 28.20
N ASP A 172 -17.45 4.34 27.77
CA ASP A 172 -18.62 4.61 28.61
C ASP A 172 -19.84 4.00 27.92
N PRO A 173 -20.46 2.93 28.44
CA PRO A 173 -21.55 2.23 27.77
C PRO A 173 -22.80 3.09 27.52
N ASP A 174 -22.96 4.18 28.28
CA ASP A 174 -24.12 5.08 28.16
C ASP A 174 -23.85 6.28 27.23
N ALA A 175 -22.59 6.51 26.86
CA ALA A 175 -22.20 7.61 25.99
C ALA A 175 -22.90 7.53 24.62
N LYS A 176 -23.39 8.70 24.18
CA LYS A 176 -24.06 8.91 22.89
C LYS A 176 -23.22 9.83 22.01
N CYS A 177 -23.48 9.81 20.71
CA CYS A 177 -22.80 10.65 19.73
C CYS A 177 -23.77 11.32 18.74
N PRO A 178 -24.73 12.15 19.22
CA PRO A 178 -25.73 12.76 18.35
C PRO A 178 -25.14 13.71 17.30
N VAL A 179 -24.01 14.37 17.57
CA VAL A 179 -23.33 15.20 16.55
C VAL A 179 -22.73 14.30 15.47
N TRP A 180 -22.12 13.17 15.84
CA TRP A 180 -21.65 12.17 14.90
C TRP A 180 -22.78 11.59 14.04
N ASP A 181 -23.90 11.19 14.67
CA ASP A 181 -25.05 10.64 13.96
C ASP A 181 -25.61 11.64 12.93
N LYS A 182 -25.80 12.89 13.34
CA LYS A 182 -26.24 13.97 12.43
C LYS A 182 -25.22 14.24 11.34
N PHE A 183 -23.93 14.20 11.66
CA PHE A 183 -22.86 14.38 10.69
C PHE A 183 -22.87 13.28 9.62
N LEU A 184 -23.05 12.02 10.01
CA LEU A 184 -23.15 10.89 9.10
C LEU A 184 -24.42 10.97 8.23
N ASP A 185 -25.57 11.26 8.85
CA ASP A 185 -26.83 11.46 8.13
C ASP A 185 -26.72 12.56 7.07
N THR A 186 -26.09 13.68 7.43
CA THR A 186 -25.81 14.77 6.49
C THR A 186 -24.84 14.32 5.40
N THR A 187 -23.72 13.69 5.76
CA THR A 187 -22.66 13.30 4.82
C THR A 187 -23.17 12.31 3.77
N PHE A 188 -23.96 11.33 4.20
CA PHE A 188 -24.50 10.29 3.34
C PHE A 188 -25.94 10.58 2.86
N GLN A 189 -26.47 11.77 3.15
CA GLN A 189 -27.80 12.24 2.72
C GLN A 189 -28.93 11.27 3.11
N GLY A 190 -28.89 10.76 4.34
CA GLY A 190 -29.87 9.80 4.86
C GLY A 190 -29.78 8.38 4.30
N ARG A 191 -28.75 8.05 3.51
CA ARG A 191 -28.51 6.68 3.01
C ARG A 191 -28.06 5.76 4.16
N ALA A 192 -29.03 5.10 4.79
CA ALA A 192 -28.81 4.24 5.94
C ALA A 192 -27.85 3.07 5.67
N ASP A 193 -27.88 2.49 4.47
CA ASP A 193 -27.02 1.35 4.12
C ASP A 193 -25.52 1.75 4.05
N LEU A 194 -25.21 2.94 3.54
CA LEU A 194 -23.86 3.51 3.59
C LEU A 194 -23.40 3.76 5.03
N ILE A 195 -24.27 4.33 5.86
CA ILE A 195 -23.96 4.57 7.29
C ILE A 195 -23.68 3.24 7.99
N ALA A 196 -24.52 2.23 7.78
CA ALA A 196 -24.36 0.91 8.37
C ALA A 196 -23.09 0.20 7.87
N TYR A 197 -22.74 0.34 6.59
CA TYR A 197 -21.46 -0.13 6.05
C TYR A 197 -20.28 0.53 6.75
N HIS A 198 -20.29 1.87 6.84
CA HIS A 198 -19.23 2.63 7.51
C HIS A 198 -19.11 2.27 8.99
N GLN A 199 -20.21 1.98 9.68
CA GLN A 199 -20.20 1.46 11.05
C GLN A 199 -19.45 0.13 11.14
N ARG A 200 -19.82 -0.84 10.29
CA ARG A 200 -19.15 -2.15 10.24
C ARG A 200 -17.68 -2.02 9.84
N LEU A 201 -17.36 -1.16 8.89
CA LEU A 201 -15.99 -0.89 8.44
C LEU A 201 -15.12 -0.32 9.55
N CYS A 202 -15.61 0.68 10.29
CA CYS A 202 -14.90 1.26 11.43
C CYS A 202 -14.78 0.28 12.60
N GLY A 203 -15.80 -0.53 12.85
CA GLY A 203 -15.72 -1.60 13.86
C GLY A 203 -14.74 -2.71 13.48
N TYR A 204 -14.71 -3.08 12.21
CA TYR A 204 -13.71 -3.98 11.65
C TYR A 204 -12.29 -3.41 11.80
N ALA A 205 -12.12 -2.08 11.63
CA ALA A 205 -10.87 -1.35 11.85
C ALA A 205 -10.31 -1.46 13.28
N LEU A 206 -11.14 -1.71 14.30
CA LEU A 206 -10.69 -1.94 15.68
C LEU A 206 -9.92 -3.27 15.84
N THR A 207 -10.24 -4.27 15.02
CA THR A 207 -9.67 -5.63 15.11
C THR A 207 -8.35 -5.74 14.34
N GLY A 208 -7.61 -6.82 14.53
CA GLY A 208 -6.48 -7.20 13.67
C GLY A 208 -6.82 -8.03 12.45
N SER A 209 -8.10 -8.28 12.20
CA SER A 209 -8.51 -9.14 11.10
C SER A 209 -8.32 -8.44 9.75
N THR A 210 -7.84 -9.18 8.75
CA THR A 210 -7.79 -8.81 7.32
C THR A 210 -8.70 -9.70 6.47
N ASN A 211 -9.69 -10.38 7.10
CA ASN A 211 -10.53 -11.38 6.43
C ASN A 211 -11.35 -10.86 5.23
N GLU A 212 -11.66 -9.57 5.19
CA GLU A 212 -12.47 -8.96 4.14
C GLU A 212 -11.63 -8.57 2.91
N GLU A 213 -10.29 -8.63 3.01
CA GLU A 213 -9.36 -8.17 1.97
C GLU A 213 -9.71 -6.78 1.41
N SER A 214 -10.10 -5.84 2.29
CA SER A 214 -10.64 -4.54 1.88
C SER A 214 -9.58 -3.44 1.80
N PHE A 215 -9.65 -2.66 0.73
CA PHE A 215 -8.97 -1.38 0.54
C PHE A 215 -10.02 -0.31 0.23
N ASP A 216 -10.29 0.56 1.20
CA ASP A 216 -11.39 1.51 1.13
C ASP A 216 -10.91 2.88 0.65
N ILE A 217 -11.50 3.35 -0.45
CA ILE A 217 -11.23 4.65 -1.07
C ILE A 217 -12.43 5.54 -0.81
N PHE A 218 -12.26 6.57 0.01
CA PHE A 218 -13.25 7.61 0.27
C PHE A 218 -13.06 8.75 -0.73
N TYR A 219 -13.98 8.85 -1.69
CA TYR A 219 -13.86 9.76 -2.83
C TYR A 219 -14.91 10.88 -2.78
N GLY A 220 -14.54 12.11 -3.15
CA GLY A 220 -15.48 13.22 -3.32
C GLY A 220 -14.77 14.50 -3.77
N THR A 221 -15.49 15.53 -4.19
CA THR A 221 -14.92 16.71 -4.88
C THR A 221 -14.52 17.88 -3.96
N GLY A 222 -14.44 17.64 -2.65
CA GLY A 222 -14.03 18.61 -1.63
C GLY A 222 -15.23 19.20 -0.88
N ASP A 223 -15.00 19.59 0.38
CA ASP A 223 -16.05 20.09 1.29
C ASP A 223 -17.19 19.09 1.58
N ASN A 224 -16.91 17.78 1.49
CA ASN A 224 -17.89 16.71 1.72
C ASN A 224 -17.75 15.99 3.09
N GLY A 225 -17.05 16.58 4.06
CA GLY A 225 -16.88 15.97 5.38
C GLY A 225 -15.87 14.81 5.47
N LYS A 226 -15.28 14.34 4.36
CA LYS A 226 -14.26 13.24 4.34
C LYS A 226 -13.19 13.37 5.42
N SER A 227 -12.55 14.53 5.51
CA SER A 227 -11.47 14.77 6.49
C SER A 227 -11.97 14.82 7.93
N LYS A 228 -13.23 15.22 8.15
CA LYS A 228 -13.87 15.24 9.47
C LYS A 228 -14.19 13.82 9.92
N TYR A 229 -14.75 13.03 9.01
CA TYR A 229 -14.99 11.59 9.19
C TYR A 229 -13.69 10.86 9.55
N THR A 230 -12.65 10.97 8.71
CA THR A 230 -11.39 10.25 8.97
C THR A 230 -10.66 10.78 10.20
N GLY A 231 -10.72 12.09 10.47
CA GLY A 231 -10.14 12.70 11.67
C GLY A 231 -10.71 12.15 12.97
N ALA A 232 -12.04 11.99 13.06
CA ALA A 232 -12.69 11.41 14.24
C ALA A 232 -12.27 9.95 14.48
N ILE A 233 -12.23 9.14 13.42
CA ILE A 233 -11.81 7.73 13.52
C ILE A 233 -10.32 7.63 13.90
N ILE A 234 -9.44 8.42 13.28
CA ILE A 234 -8.01 8.47 13.61
C ILE A 234 -7.81 8.81 15.09
N HIS A 235 -8.56 9.79 15.61
CA HIS A 235 -8.48 10.16 17.01
C HIS A 235 -8.81 8.98 17.94
N ILE A 236 -9.88 8.24 17.65
CA ILE A 236 -10.27 7.07 18.45
C ILE A 236 -9.25 5.94 18.32
N MET A 237 -8.68 5.71 17.14
CA MET A 237 -7.70 4.66 16.94
C MET A 237 -6.40 4.90 17.71
N GLY A 238 -5.97 6.14 17.92
CA GLY A 238 -4.77 6.44 18.71
C GLY A 238 -3.54 5.70 18.20
N ASP A 239 -2.84 4.97 19.09
CA ASP A 239 -1.61 4.23 18.74
C ASP A 239 -1.84 3.02 17.81
N TYR A 240 -3.10 2.67 17.54
CA TYR A 240 -3.46 1.67 16.54
C TYR A 240 -3.51 2.22 15.11
N HIS A 241 -3.45 3.55 14.95
CA HIS A 241 -3.42 4.22 13.65
C HIS A 241 -2.00 4.55 13.21
N ILE A 242 -1.70 4.33 11.93
CA ILE A 242 -0.49 4.82 11.28
C ILE A 242 -0.86 5.55 9.98
N LYS A 243 -0.26 6.72 9.75
CA LYS A 243 -0.36 7.43 8.48
C LYS A 243 0.88 7.16 7.64
N ILE A 244 0.67 6.87 6.36
CA ILE A 244 1.73 6.73 5.35
C ILE A 244 1.53 7.75 4.23
N ASN A 245 2.61 7.99 3.47
CA ASN A 245 2.53 8.77 2.26
C ASN A 245 2.13 7.90 1.07
N ILE A 246 1.58 8.53 0.03
CA ILE A 246 1.13 7.85 -1.18
C ILE A 246 2.28 7.16 -1.94
N GLU A 247 3.51 7.65 -1.80
CA GLU A 247 4.69 7.04 -2.44
C GLU A 247 4.91 5.60 -1.96
N THR A 248 4.51 5.26 -0.72
CA THR A 248 4.53 3.89 -0.20
C THR A 248 3.51 3.00 -0.90
N LEU A 249 2.57 3.52 -1.68
CA LEU A 249 1.66 2.72 -2.51
C LEU A 249 1.83 2.97 -4.01
N HIS A 250 2.76 3.82 -4.41
CA HIS A 250 3.00 4.15 -5.82
C HIS A 250 3.80 3.04 -6.53
N GLU A 251 3.43 2.70 -7.77
CA GLU A 251 4.11 1.66 -8.58
C GLU A 251 5.62 1.95 -8.72
N ALA A 252 6.03 3.22 -8.90
CA ALA A 252 7.44 3.58 -9.04
C ALA A 252 8.27 3.35 -7.75
N SER A 253 7.66 2.99 -6.63
CA SER A 253 8.38 2.66 -5.39
C SER A 253 9.10 1.30 -5.48
N THR A 254 8.75 0.40 -6.40
CA THR A 254 9.47 -0.87 -6.60
C THR A 254 10.75 -0.74 -7.42
N THR A 255 11.03 0.44 -7.98
CA THR A 255 12.27 0.70 -8.76
C THR A 255 13.48 1.01 -7.88
N LYS A 256 13.27 1.15 -6.56
CA LYS A 256 14.33 1.27 -5.56
C LYS A 256 14.90 -0.12 -5.29
N GLY A 257 16.21 -0.30 -5.47
CA GLY A 257 16.85 -1.62 -5.46
C GLY A 257 16.54 -2.40 -4.18
N GLY A 258 16.45 -3.74 -4.28
CA GLY A 258 16.05 -4.65 -3.18
C GLY A 258 16.92 -4.63 -1.89
N ASN A 259 17.85 -3.69 -1.78
CA ASN A 259 18.67 -3.44 -0.60
C ASN A 259 18.31 -2.16 0.19
N GLU A 260 17.41 -1.31 -0.31
CA GLU A 260 17.02 -0.07 0.38
C GLU A 260 16.15 -0.34 1.63
N ALA A 261 16.24 0.56 2.61
CA ALA A 261 15.41 0.52 3.80
C ALA A 261 13.94 0.78 3.45
N SER A 262 13.03 -0.01 3.99
CA SER A 262 11.57 0.14 3.87
C SER A 262 10.96 0.45 5.24
N SER A 263 11.50 1.47 5.89
CA SER A 263 11.08 1.91 7.22
C SER A 263 9.61 2.31 7.27
N ASP A 264 9.09 2.87 6.17
CA ASP A 264 7.67 3.23 5.97
C ASP A 264 6.73 2.02 6.01
N VAL A 265 7.20 0.83 5.60
CA VAL A 265 6.47 -0.42 5.73
C VAL A 265 6.70 -1.07 7.10
N ALA A 266 7.90 -0.96 7.66
CA ALA A 266 8.24 -1.56 8.95
C ALA A 266 7.40 -0.99 10.11
N VAL A 267 7.07 0.30 10.07
CA VAL A 267 6.22 0.94 11.10
C VAL A 267 4.77 0.46 11.10
N LEU A 268 4.33 -0.27 10.06
CA LEU A 268 2.98 -0.81 9.97
C LEU A 268 2.76 -2.03 10.86
N GLN A 269 3.83 -2.61 11.41
CA GLN A 269 3.72 -3.75 12.32
C GLN A 269 2.86 -3.40 13.55
N GLY A 270 1.80 -4.19 13.76
CA GLY A 270 0.83 -3.99 14.84
C GLY A 270 -0.14 -2.83 14.63
N ALA A 271 -0.12 -2.13 13.48
CA ALA A 271 -1.19 -1.19 13.16
C ALA A 271 -2.52 -1.93 12.95
N ARG A 272 -3.64 -1.28 13.25
CA ARG A 272 -5.01 -1.77 12.97
C ARG A 272 -5.71 -0.93 11.90
N LEU A 273 -5.33 0.35 11.80
CA LEU A 273 -5.76 1.25 10.73
C LEU A 273 -4.55 1.95 10.10
N VAL A 274 -4.45 1.87 8.78
CA VAL A 274 -3.49 2.63 7.99
C VAL A 274 -4.24 3.62 7.12
N THR A 275 -3.86 4.90 7.20
CA THR A 275 -4.39 5.91 6.29
C THR A 275 -3.34 6.40 5.32
N VAL A 276 -3.74 6.58 4.07
CA VAL A 276 -2.85 7.08 3.02
C VAL A 276 -3.07 8.58 2.84
N SER A 277 -1.99 9.35 2.70
CA SER A 277 -2.09 10.75 2.26
C SER A 277 -2.79 10.85 0.90
N GLU A 278 -3.46 11.98 0.66
CA GLU A 278 -4.14 12.22 -0.61
C GLU A 278 -3.16 12.09 -1.80
N PRO A 279 -3.45 11.25 -2.80
CA PRO A 279 -2.66 11.14 -4.02
C PRO A 279 -2.74 12.44 -4.84
N SER A 280 -1.61 12.87 -5.40
CA SER A 280 -1.62 13.80 -6.53
C SER A 280 -2.39 13.19 -7.70
N LYS A 281 -2.97 14.04 -8.58
CA LYS A 281 -3.61 13.57 -9.80
C LYS A 281 -2.64 12.68 -10.59
N GLY A 282 -3.12 11.50 -11.01
CA GLY A 282 -2.37 10.59 -11.87
C GLY A 282 -1.41 9.62 -11.18
N VAL A 283 -1.49 9.48 -9.85
CA VAL A 283 -0.75 8.43 -9.13
C VAL A 283 -1.24 7.04 -9.55
N VAL A 284 -0.31 6.17 -9.93
CA VAL A 284 -0.57 4.75 -10.25
C VAL A 284 -0.29 3.85 -9.05
N LEU A 285 -1.29 3.10 -8.59
CA LEU A 285 -1.11 2.24 -7.42
C LEU A 285 -0.35 0.94 -7.74
N ASN A 286 0.43 0.50 -6.76
CA ASN A 286 1.10 -0.79 -6.79
C ASN A 286 0.13 -1.90 -6.39
N GLU A 287 -0.40 -2.61 -7.38
CA GLU A 287 -1.39 -3.67 -7.18
C GLU A 287 -0.86 -4.84 -6.34
N GLN A 288 0.42 -5.21 -6.49
CA GLN A 288 1.01 -6.27 -5.68
C GLN A 288 1.01 -5.87 -4.21
N ARG A 289 1.42 -4.63 -3.91
CA ARG A 289 1.43 -4.12 -2.55
C ARG A 289 0.03 -4.06 -1.94
N ILE A 290 -0.99 -3.70 -2.71
CA ILE A 290 -2.38 -3.74 -2.23
C ILE A 290 -2.79 -5.18 -1.90
N LYS A 291 -2.46 -6.16 -2.74
CA LYS A 291 -2.74 -7.59 -2.45
C LYS A 291 -2.02 -8.06 -1.20
N ASP A 292 -0.73 -7.71 -1.05
CA ASP A 292 0.07 -8.07 0.13
C ASP A 292 -0.55 -7.47 1.40
N TRP A 293 -0.95 -6.19 1.35
CA TRP A 293 -1.42 -5.44 2.53
C TRP A 293 -2.84 -5.76 2.97
N THR A 294 -3.71 -6.05 2.00
CA THR A 294 -5.09 -6.48 2.28
C THR A 294 -5.18 -7.98 2.55
N GLY A 295 -4.18 -8.74 2.14
CA GLY A 295 -4.13 -10.19 2.30
C GLY A 295 -3.64 -10.64 3.67
N ARG A 296 -3.19 -11.89 3.72
CA ARG A 296 -2.62 -12.54 4.91
C ARG A 296 -1.21 -13.07 4.65
N ASP A 297 -0.59 -12.62 3.56
CA ASP A 297 0.75 -13.02 3.20
C ASP A 297 1.78 -12.25 4.05
N PRO A 298 2.87 -12.90 4.51
CA PRO A 298 3.89 -12.23 5.29
C PRO A 298 4.59 -11.12 4.47
N ILE A 299 4.64 -9.92 5.03
CA ILE A 299 5.39 -8.79 4.48
C ILE A 299 6.74 -8.69 5.17
N THR A 300 7.81 -8.57 4.39
CA THR A 300 9.15 -8.33 4.92
C THR A 300 9.54 -6.87 4.69
N ALA A 301 9.87 -6.17 5.77
CA ALA A 301 10.33 -4.79 5.75
C ALA A 301 11.70 -4.66 6.42
N ARG A 302 12.51 -3.67 6.00
CA ARG A 302 13.86 -3.42 6.53
C ARG A 302 13.89 -2.06 7.24
N PRO A 303 13.79 -2.01 8.57
CA PRO A 303 13.97 -0.77 9.31
C PRO A 303 15.41 -0.26 9.18
N LEU A 304 15.58 1.06 9.29
CA LEU A 304 16.89 1.70 9.21
C LEU A 304 17.84 1.18 10.31
N TYR A 305 19.03 0.75 9.93
CA TYR A 305 20.08 0.20 10.82
C TYR A 305 19.66 -1.05 11.64
N GLN A 306 18.61 -1.75 11.23
CA GLN A 306 18.13 -2.97 11.90
C GLN A 306 18.01 -4.14 10.94
N LYS A 307 17.90 -5.36 11.49
CA LYS A 307 17.62 -6.55 10.69
C LYS A 307 16.21 -6.44 10.09
N PRO A 308 15.96 -7.02 8.90
CA PRO A 308 14.61 -7.12 8.36
C PRO A 308 13.65 -7.78 9.35
N VAL A 309 12.43 -7.27 9.39
CA VAL A 309 11.31 -7.80 10.16
C VAL A 309 10.26 -8.34 9.20
N THR A 310 9.68 -9.47 9.53
CA THR A 310 8.59 -10.08 8.77
C THR A 310 7.36 -10.16 9.65
N PHE A 311 6.22 -9.68 9.16
CA PHE A 311 4.96 -9.69 9.89
C PHE A 311 3.79 -9.92 8.93
N ILE A 312 2.67 -10.40 9.48
CA ILE A 312 1.41 -10.52 8.75
C ILE A 312 0.64 -9.20 8.94
N PRO A 313 0.04 -8.62 7.90
CA PRO A 313 -0.78 -7.42 8.05
C PRO A 313 -1.96 -7.66 8.98
N GLU A 314 -2.18 -6.71 9.89
CA GLU A 314 -3.33 -6.72 10.81
C GLU A 314 -4.16 -5.43 10.69
N PHE A 315 -3.92 -4.65 9.64
CA PHE A 315 -4.51 -3.34 9.43
C PHE A 315 -5.48 -3.29 8.27
N LYS A 316 -6.40 -2.33 8.33
CA LYS A 316 -7.24 -1.90 7.20
C LYS A 316 -6.62 -0.67 6.56
N VAL A 317 -6.79 -0.50 5.26
CA VAL A 317 -6.23 0.65 4.53
C VAL A 317 -7.35 1.58 4.10
N PHE A 318 -7.34 2.80 4.60
CA PHE A 318 -8.26 3.87 4.19
C PHE A 318 -7.50 4.92 3.39
N MET A 319 -7.94 5.16 2.16
CA MET A 319 -7.46 6.24 1.31
C MET A 319 -8.57 7.27 1.16
N TYR A 320 -8.34 8.52 1.55
CA TYR A 320 -9.27 9.61 1.29
C TYR A 320 -8.66 10.53 0.22
N THR A 321 -9.42 10.83 -0.82
CA THR A 321 -8.89 11.53 -1.99
C THR A 321 -9.95 12.32 -2.74
N ASN A 322 -9.54 13.40 -3.41
CA ASN A 322 -10.37 14.09 -4.40
C ASN A 322 -10.08 13.62 -5.85
N HIS A 323 -9.01 12.84 -6.05
CA HIS A 323 -8.66 12.24 -7.34
C HIS A 323 -8.59 10.72 -7.22
N LYS A 324 -9.35 10.02 -8.07
CA LYS A 324 -9.26 8.55 -8.12
C LYS A 324 -7.84 8.17 -8.57
N PRO A 325 -7.16 7.26 -7.85
CA PRO A 325 -5.87 6.77 -8.29
C PRO A 325 -6.00 5.97 -9.60
N ILE A 326 -4.89 5.62 -10.23
CA ILE A 326 -4.90 4.82 -11.45
C ILE A 326 -4.62 3.36 -11.12
N ILE A 327 -5.47 2.47 -11.64
CA ILE A 327 -5.29 1.01 -11.61
C ILE A 327 -5.14 0.56 -13.06
N ARG A 328 -4.00 -0.07 -13.39
CA ARG A 328 -3.71 -0.44 -14.79
C ARG A 328 -4.32 -1.77 -15.20
N THR A 329 -4.45 -2.70 -14.27
CA THR A 329 -4.91 -4.05 -14.58
C THR A 329 -6.41 -4.15 -14.38
N GLN A 330 -7.10 -4.81 -15.31
CA GLN A 330 -8.53 -5.09 -15.22
C GLN A 330 -8.83 -6.41 -14.47
N GLY A 331 -7.83 -6.97 -13.81
CA GLY A 331 -7.91 -8.29 -13.18
C GLY A 331 -8.82 -8.29 -11.96
N HIS A 332 -9.73 -9.27 -11.88
CA HIS A 332 -10.68 -9.44 -10.77
C HIS A 332 -10.02 -9.42 -9.37
N SER A 333 -8.75 -9.85 -9.27
CA SER A 333 -8.03 -9.91 -8.00
C SER A 333 -7.83 -8.54 -7.32
N ILE A 334 -7.64 -7.44 -8.05
CA ILE A 334 -7.47 -6.11 -7.42
C ILE A 334 -8.83 -5.47 -7.16
N TRP A 335 -9.74 -5.52 -8.13
CA TRP A 335 -11.04 -4.86 -8.06
C TRP A 335 -11.96 -5.41 -6.98
N ARG A 336 -11.88 -6.72 -6.66
CA ARG A 336 -12.62 -7.28 -5.53
C ARG A 336 -12.20 -6.70 -4.17
N ARG A 337 -10.99 -6.16 -4.06
CA ARG A 337 -10.41 -5.59 -2.82
C ARG A 337 -10.72 -4.10 -2.68
N LEU A 338 -10.77 -3.37 -3.79
CA LEU A 338 -11.09 -1.96 -3.80
C LEU A 338 -12.57 -1.73 -3.43
N LYS A 339 -12.84 -0.73 -2.61
CA LYS A 339 -14.19 -0.27 -2.24
C LYS A 339 -14.23 1.24 -2.36
N LEU A 340 -14.85 1.75 -3.42
CA LEU A 340 -14.99 3.19 -3.62
C LEU A 340 -16.25 3.69 -2.90
N SER A 341 -16.08 4.34 -1.74
CA SER A 341 -17.18 4.96 -1.02
C SER A 341 -17.39 6.41 -1.46
N PRO A 342 -18.57 6.76 -2.00
CA PRO A 342 -18.87 8.10 -2.50
C PRO A 342 -19.27 9.07 -1.38
N PHE A 343 -18.47 10.12 -1.19
CA PHE A 343 -18.77 11.29 -0.35
C PHE A 343 -19.20 12.44 -1.25
N GLU A 344 -20.45 12.39 -1.71
CA GLU A 344 -20.99 13.29 -2.75
C GLU A 344 -21.56 14.59 -2.19
N ASN A 345 -22.03 14.58 -0.94
CA ASN A 345 -22.73 15.73 -0.38
C ASN A 345 -21.76 16.90 -0.16
N LYS A 346 -21.91 17.98 -0.91
CA LYS A 346 -21.06 19.17 -0.79
C LYS A 346 -21.69 20.16 0.18
N ILE A 347 -20.98 20.48 1.25
CA ILE A 347 -21.47 21.39 2.29
C ILE A 347 -21.16 22.83 1.88
N GLU A 348 -22.20 23.67 1.79
CA GLU A 348 -22.05 25.10 1.52
C GLU A 348 -21.32 25.81 2.68
N GLU A 349 -20.52 26.83 2.36
CA GLU A 349 -19.71 27.56 3.36
C GLU A 349 -20.53 28.10 4.54
N LYS A 350 -21.78 28.51 4.31
CA LYS A 350 -22.68 29.04 5.34
C LYS A 350 -23.13 27.97 6.34
N ASP A 351 -23.14 26.70 5.92
CA ASP A 351 -23.59 25.55 6.71
C ASP A 351 -22.40 24.79 7.33
N LYS A 352 -21.16 25.21 7.03
CA LYS A 352 -19.95 24.61 7.61
C LYS A 352 -19.81 24.99 9.08
N ASP A 353 -19.90 23.98 9.93
CA ASP A 353 -19.56 24.10 11.34
C ASP A 353 -18.04 24.08 11.55
N ARG A 354 -17.46 25.24 11.81
CA ARG A 354 -16.01 25.41 11.99
C ARG A 354 -15.46 24.71 13.23
N ASP A 355 -16.31 24.43 14.23
CA ASP A 355 -15.92 23.74 15.46
C ASP A 355 -16.31 22.26 15.44
N LEU A 356 -16.72 21.72 14.28
CA LEU A 356 -17.14 20.32 14.16
C LEU A 356 -16.09 19.34 14.67
N ASP A 357 -14.79 19.56 14.40
CA ASP A 357 -13.72 18.68 14.90
C ASP A 357 -13.75 18.58 16.43
N LYS A 358 -13.90 19.72 17.13
CA LYS A 358 -13.93 19.76 18.59
C LYS A 358 -15.18 19.07 19.13
N LYS A 359 -16.32 19.26 18.45
CA LYS A 359 -17.58 18.61 18.83
C LYS A 359 -17.51 17.09 18.67
N LEU A 360 -16.94 16.62 17.55
CA LEU A 360 -16.71 15.19 17.32
C LEU A 360 -15.71 14.60 18.33
N MET A 361 -14.63 15.30 18.64
CA MET A 361 -13.68 14.87 19.68
C MET A 361 -14.32 14.81 21.07
N ALA A 362 -15.25 15.72 21.38
CA ALA A 362 -16.00 15.67 22.64
C ALA A 362 -16.92 14.44 22.73
N GLU A 363 -17.36 13.88 21.60
CA GLU A 363 -18.18 12.66 21.53
C GLU A 363 -17.37 11.36 21.39
N SER A 364 -16.04 11.39 21.60
CA SER A 364 -15.16 10.24 21.36
C SER A 364 -15.62 8.93 22.02
N SER A 365 -16.18 8.98 23.24
CA SER A 365 -16.73 7.80 23.91
C SER A 365 -17.96 7.23 23.18
N GLY A 366 -18.87 8.10 22.71
CA GLY A 366 -20.04 7.67 21.95
C GLY A 366 -19.66 7.12 20.57
N ILE A 367 -18.70 7.76 19.89
CA ILE A 367 -18.21 7.26 18.59
C ILE A 367 -17.48 5.93 18.77
N LEU A 368 -16.71 5.75 19.86
CA LEU A 368 -16.12 4.44 20.19
C LEU A 368 -17.21 3.37 20.36
N ASN A 369 -18.30 3.65 21.09
CA ASN A 369 -19.43 2.72 21.22
C ASN A 369 -20.03 2.38 19.84
N TRP A 370 -20.24 3.39 19.00
CA TRP A 370 -20.73 3.20 17.64
C TRP A 370 -19.81 2.30 16.81
N MET A 371 -18.49 2.42 16.95
CA MET A 371 -17.52 1.52 16.31
C MET A 371 -17.57 0.10 16.88
N ILE A 372 -17.71 -0.06 18.20
CA ILE A 372 -17.81 -1.39 18.84
C ILE A 372 -19.09 -2.11 18.39
N GLU A 373 -20.23 -1.42 18.33
CA GLU A 373 -21.47 -1.95 17.76
C GLU A 373 -21.27 -2.36 16.30
N GLY A 374 -20.53 -1.56 15.52
CA GLY A 374 -20.09 -1.90 14.18
C GLY A 374 -19.25 -3.18 14.12
N CYS A 375 -18.37 -3.38 15.09
CA CYS A 375 -17.51 -4.56 15.17
C CYS A 375 -18.34 -5.82 15.43
N LEU A 376 -19.33 -5.73 16.33
CA LEU A 376 -20.26 -6.83 16.62
C LEU A 376 -21.16 -7.12 15.41
N ALA A 377 -21.65 -6.10 14.72
CA ALA A 377 -22.43 -6.25 13.49
C ALA A 377 -21.59 -6.89 12.37
N TRP A 378 -20.34 -6.45 12.19
CA TRP A 378 -19.40 -7.02 11.22
C TRP A 378 -19.14 -8.50 11.50
N GLN A 379 -18.92 -8.88 12.76
CA GLN A 379 -18.72 -10.30 13.12
C GLN A 379 -19.90 -11.19 12.76
N LYS A 380 -21.13 -10.63 12.76
CA LYS A 380 -22.35 -11.39 12.45
C LYS A 380 -22.67 -11.43 10.95
N TYR A 381 -22.42 -10.34 10.23
CA TYR A 381 -22.93 -10.15 8.87
C TYR A 381 -21.83 -9.97 7.80
N GLY A 382 -20.57 -9.81 8.21
CA GLY A 382 -19.49 -9.29 7.35
C GLY A 382 -19.68 -7.81 7.01
N LEU A 383 -18.90 -7.28 6.08
CA LEU A 383 -19.00 -5.86 5.71
C LEU A 383 -20.34 -5.47 5.06
N GLN A 384 -21.01 -6.40 4.35
CA GLN A 384 -22.25 -6.12 3.60
C GLN A 384 -22.11 -4.84 2.77
N VAL A 385 -21.31 -4.91 1.72
CA VAL A 385 -21.01 -3.77 0.83
C VAL A 385 -22.31 -3.32 0.14
N PRO A 386 -22.74 -2.05 0.30
CA PRO A 386 -23.95 -1.54 -0.32
C PRO A 386 -23.85 -1.46 -1.85
N GLU A 387 -24.99 -1.50 -2.52
CA GLU A 387 -25.08 -1.44 -3.98
C GLU A 387 -24.43 -0.15 -4.54
N GLU A 388 -24.53 0.97 -3.82
CA GLU A 388 -23.90 2.23 -4.21
C GLU A 388 -22.37 2.14 -4.27
N ILE A 389 -21.74 1.41 -3.33
CA ILE A 389 -20.28 1.21 -3.34
C ILE A 389 -19.90 0.22 -4.44
N ILE A 390 -20.71 -0.82 -4.67
CA ILE A 390 -20.49 -1.78 -5.76
C ILE A 390 -20.54 -1.05 -7.10
N ALA A 391 -21.61 -0.28 -7.34
CA ALA A 391 -21.80 0.50 -8.55
C ALA A 391 -20.68 1.54 -8.75
N ALA A 392 -20.33 2.32 -7.72
CA ALA A 392 -19.25 3.30 -7.82
C ALA A 392 -17.88 2.65 -8.09
N THR A 393 -17.64 1.46 -7.54
CA THR A 393 -16.39 0.70 -7.79
C THR A 393 -16.36 0.15 -9.21
N GLU A 394 -17.48 -0.33 -9.75
CA GLU A 394 -17.55 -0.81 -11.14
C GLU A 394 -17.44 0.35 -12.14
N GLU A 395 -18.11 1.48 -11.88
CA GLU A 395 -17.94 2.70 -12.70
C GLU A 395 -16.48 3.16 -12.71
N TYR A 396 -15.82 3.16 -11.55
CA TYR A 396 -14.40 3.48 -11.47
C TYR A 396 -13.54 2.48 -12.25
N LYS A 397 -13.89 1.18 -12.25
CA LYS A 397 -13.19 0.17 -13.06
C LYS A 397 -13.34 0.43 -14.55
N ASP A 398 -14.55 0.75 -15.00
CA ASP A 398 -14.85 1.08 -16.38
C ASP A 398 -14.12 2.36 -16.83
N GLU A 399 -14.08 3.40 -15.98
CA GLU A 399 -13.30 4.62 -16.22
C GLU A 399 -11.79 4.34 -16.42
N GLN A 400 -11.25 3.30 -15.77
CA GLN A 400 -9.85 2.90 -15.95
C GLN A 400 -9.63 2.00 -17.18
N ASP A 401 -10.69 1.56 -17.87
CA ASP A 401 -10.59 0.71 -19.05
C ASP A 401 -10.55 1.49 -20.38
N THR A 402 -9.54 2.35 -20.52
CA THR A 402 -9.33 3.15 -21.75
C THR A 402 -9.06 2.29 -23.00
N LEU A 403 -8.82 0.97 -22.84
CA LEU A 403 -8.64 0.07 -23.98
C LEU A 403 -9.97 -0.39 -24.57
N SER A 404 -11.01 -0.52 -23.75
CA SER A 404 -12.35 -0.87 -24.24
C SER A 404 -12.91 0.24 -25.13
N ASP A 405 -12.67 1.51 -24.80
CA ASP A 405 -13.00 2.66 -25.66
C ASP A 405 -12.26 2.58 -27.00
N PHE A 406 -10.95 2.33 -26.98
CA PHE A 406 -10.16 2.13 -28.20
C PHE A 406 -10.68 0.95 -29.04
N PHE A 407 -11.09 -0.16 -28.43
CA PHE A 407 -11.63 -1.29 -29.17
C PHE A 407 -12.97 -0.96 -29.81
N SER A 408 -13.84 -0.24 -29.10
CA SER A 408 -15.11 0.24 -29.65
C SER A 408 -14.89 1.20 -30.82
N ASP A 409 -13.92 2.12 -30.71
CA ASP A 409 -13.70 3.18 -31.69
C ASP A 409 -12.94 2.70 -32.94
N CYS A 410 -11.98 1.80 -32.76
CA CYS A 410 -10.97 1.51 -33.79
C CYS A 410 -10.89 0.03 -34.20
N CYS A 411 -11.61 -0.89 -33.54
CA CYS A 411 -11.45 -2.33 -33.74
C CYS A 411 -12.78 -3.03 -34.05
N GLU A 412 -12.68 -4.16 -34.77
CA GLU A 412 -13.76 -5.14 -34.94
C GLU A 412 -13.41 -6.40 -34.14
N ILE A 413 -14.36 -6.91 -33.37
CA ILE A 413 -14.19 -8.07 -32.49
C ILE A 413 -14.94 -9.26 -33.09
N ASP A 414 -14.21 -10.32 -33.44
CA ASP A 414 -14.78 -11.60 -33.89
C ASP A 414 -13.79 -12.74 -33.56
N PRO A 415 -14.25 -13.87 -32.98
CA PRO A 415 -13.38 -15.00 -32.64
C PRO A 415 -12.55 -15.57 -33.80
N SER A 416 -12.98 -15.35 -35.05
CA SER A 416 -12.28 -15.78 -36.26
C SER A 416 -11.12 -14.86 -36.67
N TYR A 417 -11.04 -13.64 -36.14
CA TYR A 417 -9.98 -12.70 -36.48
C TYR A 417 -8.66 -13.06 -35.83
N GLU A 418 -7.58 -12.79 -36.55
CA GLU A 418 -6.21 -12.90 -36.07
C GLU A 418 -5.44 -11.68 -36.60
N SER A 419 -4.78 -10.95 -35.71
CA SER A 419 -4.05 -9.73 -36.05
C SER A 419 -2.73 -9.61 -35.29
N TYR A 420 -1.74 -8.95 -35.88
CA TYR A 420 -0.46 -8.66 -35.26
C TYR A 420 -0.69 -7.56 -34.22
N VAL A 421 -0.07 -7.73 -33.05
CA VAL A 421 -0.27 -6.80 -31.94
C VAL A 421 0.35 -5.43 -32.24
N MET A 422 1.39 -5.37 -33.09
CA MET A 422 2.13 -4.14 -33.36
C MET A 422 1.31 -3.06 -34.09
N PRO A 423 0.62 -3.35 -35.21
CA PRO A 423 -0.31 -2.38 -35.82
C PRO A 423 -1.37 -1.87 -34.85
N ILE A 424 -2.03 -2.77 -34.11
CA ILE A 424 -3.05 -2.40 -33.13
C ILE A 424 -2.47 -1.48 -32.05
N TYR A 425 -1.27 -1.78 -31.55
CA TYR A 425 -0.58 -0.95 -30.57
C TYR A 425 -0.26 0.46 -31.08
N LEU A 426 0.18 0.59 -32.34
CA LEU A 426 0.49 1.89 -32.95
C LEU A 426 -0.78 2.75 -33.09
N PHE A 427 -1.89 2.14 -33.50
CA PHE A 427 -3.20 2.81 -33.57
C PHE A 427 -3.70 3.19 -32.18
N TYR A 428 -3.53 2.32 -31.19
CA TYR A 428 -3.85 2.64 -29.79
C TYR A 428 -3.05 3.85 -29.28
N GLN A 429 -1.75 3.94 -29.57
CA GLN A 429 -0.93 5.10 -29.17
C GLN A 429 -1.40 6.41 -29.82
N ALA A 430 -1.82 6.34 -31.09
CA ALA A 430 -2.39 7.48 -31.79
C ALA A 430 -3.74 7.91 -31.18
N TRP A 431 -4.66 6.95 -31.01
CA TRP A 431 -5.96 7.17 -30.38
C TRP A 431 -5.81 7.74 -28.96
N ALA A 432 -4.95 7.14 -28.15
CA ALA A 432 -4.70 7.56 -26.77
C ALA A 432 -4.17 9.00 -26.68
N LYS A 433 -3.38 9.44 -27.67
CA LYS A 433 -2.90 10.81 -27.75
C LYS A 433 -3.99 11.81 -28.15
N VAL A 434 -4.92 11.41 -29.03
CA VAL A 434 -6.06 12.24 -29.45
C VAL A 434 -7.09 12.39 -28.33
N HIS A 435 -7.25 11.35 -27.51
CA HIS A 435 -8.20 11.31 -26.40
C HIS A 435 -7.60 11.76 -25.05
N ASP A 436 -6.42 12.41 -25.07
CA ASP A 436 -5.70 12.90 -23.88
C ASP A 436 -5.59 11.86 -22.76
N ILE A 437 -5.34 10.60 -23.13
CA ILE A 437 -5.14 9.53 -22.17
C ILE A 437 -3.81 9.78 -21.45
N ASP A 438 -3.88 10.22 -20.19
CA ASP A 438 -2.73 10.64 -19.38
C ASP A 438 -1.65 9.52 -19.24
N TYR A 439 -2.05 8.24 -19.28
CA TYR A 439 -1.15 7.10 -19.01
C TYR A 439 -1.39 5.89 -19.94
N PRO A 440 -1.03 5.98 -21.23
CA PRO A 440 -1.28 4.90 -22.17
C PRO A 440 -0.42 3.66 -21.89
N TYR A 441 -0.95 2.48 -22.19
CA TYR A 441 -0.18 1.23 -22.10
C TYR A 441 1.09 1.31 -22.94
N LYS A 442 2.22 0.93 -22.36
CA LYS A 442 3.50 0.81 -23.09
C LYS A 442 3.55 -0.47 -23.92
N GLN A 443 4.39 -0.52 -24.95
CA GLN A 443 4.54 -1.65 -25.88
C GLN A 443 4.73 -3.02 -25.20
N LYS A 444 5.43 -3.08 -24.07
CA LYS A 444 5.61 -4.33 -23.30
C LYS A 444 4.33 -4.76 -22.56
N GLY A 445 3.52 -3.82 -22.10
CA GLY A 445 2.29 -4.05 -21.33
C GLY A 445 1.06 -4.28 -22.20
N PHE A 446 0.99 -3.65 -23.38
CA PHE A 446 -0.17 -3.74 -24.28
C PHE A 446 -0.55 -5.19 -24.69
N PRO A 447 0.39 -6.09 -25.05
CA PRO A 447 0.04 -7.48 -25.32
C PRO A 447 -0.51 -8.23 -24.09
N ALA A 448 -0.07 -7.89 -22.88
CA ALA A 448 -0.61 -8.50 -21.66
C ALA A 448 -2.05 -8.02 -21.40
N ALA A 449 -2.29 -6.72 -21.58
CA ALA A 449 -3.60 -6.10 -21.44
C ALA A 449 -4.66 -6.68 -22.39
N LEU A 450 -4.26 -7.08 -23.61
CA LEU A 450 -5.13 -7.82 -24.54
C LEU A 450 -5.50 -9.22 -23.99
N VAL A 451 -4.54 -9.95 -23.42
CA VAL A 451 -4.82 -11.29 -22.87
C VAL A 451 -5.74 -11.24 -21.66
N GLU A 452 -5.55 -10.25 -20.80
CA GLU A 452 -6.40 -10.02 -19.62
C GLU A 452 -7.87 -9.77 -20.01
N ARG A 453 -8.11 -9.17 -21.17
CA ARG A 453 -9.45 -8.93 -21.74
C ARG A 453 -9.97 -10.10 -22.57
N GLY A 454 -9.35 -11.27 -22.46
CA GLY A 454 -9.84 -12.53 -23.05
C GLY A 454 -9.28 -12.85 -24.44
N TYR A 455 -8.45 -11.99 -25.03
CA TYR A 455 -7.88 -12.24 -26.35
C TYR A 455 -6.72 -13.25 -26.28
N LYS A 456 -6.73 -14.26 -27.16
CA LYS A 456 -5.73 -15.35 -27.10
C LYS A 456 -4.47 -14.98 -27.87
N LYS A 457 -3.32 -14.97 -27.19
CA LYS A 457 -2.01 -14.88 -27.86
C LYS A 457 -1.75 -16.12 -28.70
N VAL A 458 -1.29 -15.90 -29.93
CA VAL A 458 -0.75 -16.94 -30.80
C VAL A 458 0.77 -16.95 -30.65
N PRO A 459 1.45 -18.11 -30.74
CA PRO A 459 2.90 -18.19 -30.65
C PRO A 459 3.60 -17.19 -31.58
N LYS A 460 4.62 -16.53 -31.04
CA LYS A 460 5.43 -15.54 -31.75
C LYS A 460 6.09 -16.18 -32.97
N ASP A 461 5.96 -15.55 -34.13
CA ASP A 461 6.73 -15.89 -35.32
C ASP A 461 7.88 -14.89 -35.52
N ASP A 462 8.62 -15.05 -36.62
CA ASP A 462 9.77 -14.22 -36.98
C ASP A 462 9.40 -12.73 -37.12
N VAL A 463 8.11 -12.45 -37.32
CA VAL A 463 7.54 -11.15 -37.67
C VAL A 463 7.03 -10.44 -36.41
N GLY A 464 6.33 -11.13 -35.52
CA GLY A 464 5.82 -10.54 -34.28
C GLY A 464 4.90 -11.41 -33.45
N ILE A 465 4.25 -10.78 -32.46
CA ILE A 465 3.22 -11.42 -31.64
C ILE A 465 1.88 -11.21 -32.34
N ARG A 466 1.08 -12.28 -32.48
CA ARG A 466 -0.30 -12.23 -32.98
C ARG A 466 -1.30 -12.49 -31.86
N VAL A 467 -2.49 -11.97 -32.03
CA VAL A 467 -3.62 -12.12 -31.11
C VAL A 467 -4.87 -12.53 -31.90
N LYS A 468 -5.70 -13.39 -31.32
CA LYS A 468 -7.00 -13.79 -31.89
C LYS A 468 -8.15 -13.03 -31.24
N GLY A 469 -9.19 -12.79 -32.02
CA GLY A 469 -10.46 -12.23 -31.56
C GLY A 469 -10.64 -10.74 -31.90
N ILE A 470 -9.63 -10.08 -32.45
CA ILE A 470 -9.65 -8.63 -32.70
C ILE A 470 -8.84 -8.28 -33.94
N LYS A 471 -9.34 -7.32 -34.73
CA LYS A 471 -8.63 -6.66 -35.83
C LYS A 471 -8.97 -5.16 -35.83
N LEU A 472 -8.15 -4.34 -36.50
CA LEU A 472 -8.52 -2.93 -36.74
C LEU A 472 -9.72 -2.86 -37.69
N SER A 473 -10.68 -1.97 -37.43
CA SER A 473 -11.84 -1.81 -38.30
C SER A 473 -11.42 -1.19 -39.64
N VAL A 474 -11.96 -1.73 -40.74
CA VAL A 474 -11.64 -1.30 -42.12
C VAL A 474 -12.92 -0.79 -42.81
N SER A 475 -13.53 0.28 -42.30
CA SER A 475 -14.52 1.11 -43.03
C SER A 475 -14.71 2.44 -42.26
N SER A 476 -14.80 3.64 -42.83
CA SER A 476 -15.12 4.08 -44.19
C SER A 476 -14.66 5.53 -44.46
N SER A 477 -13.99 5.79 -45.60
CA SER A 477 -14.14 7.03 -46.37
C SER A 477 -13.38 6.88 -47.70
N GLY A 478 -13.84 7.55 -48.76
CA GLY A 478 -13.14 7.63 -50.05
C GLY A 478 -11.75 8.32 -49.99
N GLU A 479 -11.22 8.57 -48.80
CA GLU A 479 -9.92 9.20 -48.55
C GLU A 479 -8.76 8.21 -48.63
N TYR A 480 -8.99 6.92 -48.38
CA TYR A 480 -7.99 5.87 -48.57
C TYR A 480 -7.54 5.74 -50.04
N GLU A 481 -8.50 5.73 -50.98
CA GLU A 481 -8.19 5.69 -52.43
C GLU A 481 -7.63 7.03 -52.96
N ARG A 482 -7.93 8.15 -52.29
CA ARG A 482 -7.41 9.50 -52.64
C ARG A 482 -5.97 9.73 -52.17
N LEU A 483 -5.60 9.20 -51.00
CA LEU A 483 -4.22 9.17 -50.48
C LEU A 483 -3.31 8.33 -51.38
N LYS A 484 -3.84 7.23 -51.92
CA LYS A 484 -3.17 6.33 -52.85
C LYS A 484 -2.85 6.98 -54.20
N SER A 485 -3.72 7.86 -54.73
CA SER A 485 -3.48 8.53 -56.02
C SER A 485 -2.51 9.72 -55.95
N LEU A 486 -2.44 10.43 -54.82
CA LEU A 486 -1.55 11.58 -54.59
C LEU A 486 -0.07 11.19 -54.37
N CYS A 487 0.21 9.94 -54.00
CA CYS A 487 1.56 9.44 -53.76
C CYS A 487 2.32 9.08 -55.06
N ASN A 488 1.64 9.03 -56.21
CA ASN A 488 2.22 8.59 -57.48
C ASN A 488 2.93 9.70 -58.29
N ASP A 489 2.79 10.98 -57.92
CA ASP A 489 3.24 12.12 -58.75
C ASP A 489 4.45 12.93 -58.21
N TYR A 490 5.21 12.46 -57.20
CA TYR A 490 6.35 13.21 -56.64
C TYR A 490 7.69 12.42 -56.53
N PRO A 491 8.85 13.09 -56.67
CA PRO A 491 10.17 12.45 -56.86
C PRO A 491 10.77 11.82 -55.58
N ALA A 492 11.72 10.91 -55.81
CA ALA A 492 12.26 9.88 -54.91
C ALA A 492 12.89 10.34 -53.58
N ASP A 493 13.16 11.62 -53.40
CA ASP A 493 13.75 12.23 -52.20
C ASP A 493 12.78 12.16 -50.99
N ALA A 494 11.54 11.76 -51.26
CA ALA A 494 10.35 11.72 -50.43
C ALA A 494 10.18 10.49 -49.50
N LYS A 495 11.25 9.81 -49.06
CA LYS A 495 11.11 8.87 -47.92
C LYS A 495 10.79 9.58 -46.59
N ALA A 496 11.07 10.87 -46.50
CA ALA A 496 10.60 11.73 -45.40
C ALA A 496 9.06 11.90 -45.40
N ASN A 497 8.38 11.67 -46.53
CA ASN A 497 6.92 11.77 -46.66
C ASN A 497 6.16 10.58 -46.05
N LEU A 498 6.82 9.45 -45.75
CA LEU A 498 6.18 8.40 -44.95
C LEU A 498 5.81 8.92 -43.54
N MET A 499 6.62 9.84 -43.02
CA MET A 499 6.41 10.57 -41.77
C MET A 499 5.39 11.71 -41.92
N GLN A 500 5.28 12.33 -43.09
CA GLN A 500 4.23 13.31 -43.43
C GLN A 500 2.83 12.65 -43.60
N ASN A 501 2.77 11.38 -44.03
CA ASN A 501 1.52 10.67 -44.31
C ASN A 501 0.87 10.05 -43.07
N LEU A 502 1.65 9.67 -42.05
CA LEU A 502 1.10 9.38 -40.72
C LEU A 502 0.54 10.67 -40.07
N ILE A 503 1.17 11.83 -40.34
CA ILE A 503 0.77 13.17 -39.87
C ILE A 503 -0.53 13.65 -40.55
N THR A 504 -0.75 13.38 -41.84
CA THR A 504 -2.01 13.69 -42.55
C THR A 504 -3.17 12.78 -42.11
N PHE A 505 -2.89 11.52 -41.77
CA PHE A 505 -3.88 10.58 -41.25
C PHE A 505 -4.37 10.96 -39.83
N LEU A 506 -3.45 11.45 -38.99
CA LEU A 506 -3.74 12.10 -37.70
C LEU A 506 -4.45 13.46 -37.83
N TYR A 507 -4.47 14.09 -39.02
CA TYR A 507 -5.10 15.40 -39.28
C TYR A 507 -6.56 15.28 -39.77
N GLU A 508 -6.97 14.23 -40.48
CA GLU A 508 -8.38 14.03 -40.92
C GLU A 508 -9.28 13.42 -39.82
N CYS A 509 -8.73 12.68 -38.86
CA CYS A 509 -9.45 12.32 -37.63
C CYS A 509 -9.94 13.55 -36.83
N SER A 510 -9.38 14.74 -37.09
CA SER A 510 -9.77 16.02 -36.49
C SER A 510 -11.01 16.70 -37.12
N ARG A 511 -11.69 16.11 -38.13
CA ARG A 511 -12.88 16.71 -38.77
C ARG A 511 -14.24 16.21 -38.26
N SER A 512 -14.30 15.40 -37.21
CA SER A 512 -15.56 15.14 -36.49
C SER A 512 -15.87 16.24 -35.46
N LYS A 513 -16.48 17.34 -35.91
CA LYS A 513 -17.36 18.32 -35.21
C LYS A 513 -17.07 18.91 -33.80
N VAL A 514 -15.93 18.73 -33.12
CA VAL A 514 -15.79 19.19 -31.70
C VAL A 514 -14.89 20.42 -31.44
N ILE A 515 -14.20 21.01 -32.44
CA ILE A 515 -13.30 22.15 -32.19
C ILE A 515 -13.89 23.46 -32.73
N GLU A 516 -14.75 24.13 -31.94
CA GLU A 516 -15.19 25.50 -32.24
C GLU A 516 -14.80 26.54 -31.16
N SER A 517 -14.00 26.19 -30.17
CA SER A 517 -13.54 27.20 -29.21
C SER A 517 -12.14 26.90 -28.68
N SER A 518 -11.30 27.94 -28.72
CA SER A 518 -10.08 28.09 -27.90
C SER A 518 -8.75 27.76 -28.58
N VAL A 519 -8.45 28.44 -29.69
CA VAL A 519 -7.06 28.83 -29.99
C VAL A 519 -6.87 30.27 -29.50
N ARG A 520 -6.13 30.46 -28.40
CA ARG A 520 -5.41 31.72 -28.13
C ARG A 520 -3.96 31.42 -27.79
N PHE A 521 -3.08 31.93 -28.65
CA PHE A 521 -1.63 31.99 -28.51
C PHE A 521 -1.23 32.96 -27.39
N VAL A 522 -0.25 32.56 -26.58
CA VAL A 522 0.74 33.49 -25.99
C VAL A 522 2.09 32.79 -26.08
N GLY A 523 3.03 33.41 -26.80
CA GLY A 523 4.37 32.90 -27.03
C GLY A 523 5.42 33.50 -26.11
N SER A 524 6.64 32.95 -26.26
CA SER A 524 7.92 33.38 -25.68
C SER A 524 8.00 33.23 -24.15
N SER A 525 9.08 32.78 -23.53
CA SER A 525 10.46 32.56 -23.95
C SER A 525 11.13 31.70 -22.87
N ASP A 526 12.23 31.07 -23.28
CA ASP A 526 13.38 30.73 -22.45
C ASP A 526 13.36 29.51 -21.51
N THR A 527 14.29 28.64 -21.88
CA THR A 527 15.24 27.89 -21.06
C THR A 527 14.82 26.56 -20.43
N GLN A 528 15.52 25.53 -20.93
CA GLN A 528 16.00 24.33 -20.23
C GLN A 528 14.95 23.42 -19.59
N SER A 529 14.68 22.26 -20.20
CA SER A 529 15.01 20.95 -19.60
C SER A 529 14.51 19.78 -20.45
N THR A 530 15.39 18.77 -20.59
CA THR A 530 15.14 17.32 -20.72
C THR A 530 13.72 16.85 -21.07
N ASP A 531 13.52 16.41 -22.31
CA ASP A 531 12.42 15.52 -22.67
C ASP A 531 12.87 14.42 -23.64
N ASN A 532 12.28 13.23 -23.45
CA ASN A 532 12.58 11.99 -24.16
C ASN A 532 12.11 12.04 -25.62
N ASP A 533 13.03 12.25 -26.55
CA ASP A 533 12.78 12.08 -27.98
C ASP A 533 12.66 10.60 -28.38
N PHE A 534 11.49 10.23 -28.91
CA PHE A 534 11.24 8.96 -29.60
C PHE A 534 12.11 8.86 -30.86
N THR A 535 13.16 8.04 -30.82
CA THR A 535 13.92 7.68 -32.03
C THR A 535 13.77 6.18 -32.31
N LEU A 536 12.99 5.85 -33.34
CA LEU A 536 13.00 4.53 -33.99
C LEU A 536 14.30 4.39 -34.80
N THR A 537 15.43 4.18 -34.12
CA THR A 537 16.76 4.10 -34.75
C THR A 537 17.04 2.79 -35.49
N ASN A 538 16.14 1.80 -35.43
CA ASN A 538 16.46 0.46 -35.91
C ASN A 538 15.71 0.11 -37.20
N ALA A 539 16.39 0.21 -38.34
CA ALA A 539 15.87 -0.18 -39.66
C ALA A 539 15.31 -1.61 -39.71
N SER A 540 15.74 -2.49 -38.80
CA SER A 540 15.19 -3.85 -38.66
C SER A 540 13.78 -3.89 -38.05
N ALA A 541 13.42 -2.94 -37.17
CA ALA A 541 12.09 -2.83 -36.59
C ALA A 541 11.08 -2.33 -37.62
N ILE A 542 11.48 -1.37 -38.45
CA ILE A 542 10.69 -0.84 -39.56
C ILE A 542 10.41 -1.94 -40.60
N ARG A 543 11.44 -2.71 -41.00
CA ARG A 543 11.25 -3.86 -41.92
C ARG A 543 10.29 -4.92 -41.38
N ARG A 544 10.29 -5.17 -40.07
CA ARG A 544 9.34 -6.11 -39.44
C ARG A 544 7.91 -5.58 -39.47
N ILE A 545 7.69 -4.29 -39.22
CA ILE A 545 6.35 -3.68 -39.28
C ILE A 545 5.79 -3.77 -40.71
N PHE A 546 6.60 -3.52 -41.73
CA PHE A 546 6.17 -3.66 -43.13
C PHE A 546 5.87 -5.11 -43.52
N ALA A 547 6.70 -6.08 -43.10
CA ALA A 547 6.44 -7.49 -43.34
C ALA A 547 5.16 -8.00 -42.62
N ILE A 548 4.81 -7.41 -41.47
CA ILE A 548 3.55 -7.66 -40.75
C ILE A 548 2.35 -7.22 -41.59
N LEU A 549 2.40 -5.98 -42.09
CA LEU A 549 1.30 -5.37 -42.83
C LEU A 549 1.06 -6.07 -44.18
N ASP A 550 2.11 -6.40 -44.92
CA ASP A 550 2.02 -7.16 -46.18
C ASP A 550 1.42 -8.55 -46.00
N LYS A 551 1.66 -9.17 -44.83
CA LYS A 551 1.21 -10.53 -44.53
C LYS A 551 -0.25 -10.57 -44.07
N GLU A 552 -0.73 -9.53 -43.40
CA GLU A 552 -2.12 -9.48 -42.89
C GLU A 552 -3.12 -8.91 -43.87
N TYR A 553 -2.70 -7.97 -44.69
CA TYR A 553 -3.60 -7.23 -45.58
C TYR A 553 -3.32 -7.53 -47.07
N GLY A 554 -2.37 -8.43 -47.37
CA GLY A 554 -2.05 -8.94 -48.70
C GLY A 554 -0.83 -8.28 -49.36
N LYS A 555 -0.13 -9.02 -50.26
CA LYS A 555 1.09 -8.57 -50.98
C LYS A 555 0.90 -7.33 -51.85
N ASP A 556 -0.33 -7.05 -52.26
CA ASP A 556 -0.66 -5.89 -53.11
C ASP A 556 -0.74 -4.58 -52.32
N MET A 557 -0.52 -4.61 -51.00
CA MET A 557 -0.54 -3.40 -50.17
C MET A 557 0.70 -2.51 -50.43
N LEU A 558 1.87 -3.07 -50.76
CA LEU A 558 3.10 -2.28 -50.93
C LEU A 558 4.14 -2.74 -52.00
N ASP A 559 4.06 -3.93 -52.63
CA ASP A 559 5.04 -4.51 -53.60
C ASP A 559 6.45 -3.87 -53.64
N LEU A 560 7.18 -3.91 -52.52
CA LEU A 560 8.46 -3.19 -52.36
C LEU A 560 9.66 -3.95 -52.95
N ASN A 561 9.53 -5.25 -53.22
CA ASN A 561 10.64 -6.09 -53.70
C ASN A 561 10.92 -5.92 -55.20
N SER A 562 9.97 -5.38 -55.97
CA SER A 562 10.12 -5.04 -57.39
C SER A 562 10.74 -3.66 -57.61
N GLN A 563 10.87 -2.84 -56.57
CA GLN A 563 11.23 -1.43 -56.67
C GLN A 563 12.74 -1.19 -56.46
N GLU A 564 13.41 -0.63 -57.48
CA GLU A 564 14.87 -0.40 -57.53
C GLU A 564 15.41 0.43 -56.34
N TRP A 565 14.60 1.31 -55.76
CA TRP A 565 14.99 2.15 -54.62
C TRP A 565 15.21 1.35 -53.31
N TYR A 566 14.59 0.17 -53.18
CA TYR A 566 14.74 -0.69 -52.00
C TYR A 566 16.11 -1.39 -51.97
N LYS A 567 16.71 -1.63 -53.15
CA LYS A 567 18.01 -2.31 -53.28
C LYS A 567 19.22 -1.39 -53.09
N ASN A 568 19.09 -0.09 -53.36
CA ASN A 568 20.25 0.81 -53.49
C ASN A 568 20.57 1.68 -52.25
N ASP A 569 19.61 2.00 -51.37
CA ASP A 569 19.76 3.11 -50.41
C ASP A 569 19.97 2.74 -48.94
N ILE A 570 20.36 1.50 -48.61
CA ILE A 570 20.57 1.08 -47.19
C ILE A 570 21.77 1.79 -46.52
N LYS A 571 22.64 2.49 -47.26
CA LYS A 571 23.92 3.02 -46.74
C LYS A 571 23.92 4.49 -46.28
N SER A 572 22.91 5.31 -46.59
CA SER A 572 22.99 6.79 -46.44
C SER A 572 22.19 7.41 -45.27
N TRP A 573 21.63 6.60 -44.36
CA TRP A 573 20.56 7.00 -43.42
C TRP A 573 20.98 7.88 -42.22
N HIS A 574 22.12 8.59 -42.25
CA HIS A 574 22.71 9.19 -41.04
C HIS A 574 22.52 10.69 -40.80
N ASN A 575 21.96 11.53 -41.70
CA ASN A 575 21.87 12.99 -41.44
C ASN A 575 20.69 13.70 -42.16
N CYS A 576 19.84 14.45 -41.43
CA CYS A 576 19.05 15.57 -41.97
C CYS A 576 18.57 16.57 -40.88
N SER A 577 18.59 17.88 -41.17
CA SER A 577 18.57 19.01 -40.20
C SER A 577 17.42 20.04 -40.39
N TYR A 578 17.22 20.87 -39.35
CA TYR A 578 16.15 21.87 -39.06
C TYR A 578 15.85 22.93 -40.15
N GLU A 579 16.74 23.10 -41.12
CA GLU A 579 16.68 24.21 -42.09
C GLU A 579 15.63 23.98 -43.20
N LEU A 580 15.27 22.71 -43.44
CA LEU A 580 14.27 22.32 -44.44
C LEU A 580 12.83 22.60 -43.97
N ALA A 581 12.57 22.46 -42.66
CA ALA A 581 11.26 22.71 -42.07
C ALA A 581 10.86 24.21 -42.11
N SER A 582 11.83 25.11 -41.96
CA SER A 582 11.62 26.58 -41.96
C SER A 582 11.24 27.13 -43.35
N LYS A 583 11.75 26.53 -44.43
CA LYS A 583 11.44 26.93 -45.81
C LYS A 583 10.03 26.49 -46.23
N LEU A 584 9.59 25.31 -45.79
CA LEU A 584 8.27 24.77 -46.12
C LEU A 584 7.12 25.56 -45.45
N PHE A 585 7.36 26.08 -44.24
CA PHE A 585 6.39 26.91 -43.53
C PHE A 585 6.17 28.29 -44.20
N LYS A 586 7.24 28.92 -44.70
CA LYS A 586 7.17 30.23 -45.37
C LYS A 586 6.44 30.17 -46.71
N GLU A 587 6.59 29.07 -47.44
CA GLU A 587 5.94 28.90 -48.74
C GLU A 587 4.44 28.60 -48.61
N ALA A 588 4.04 27.90 -47.54
CA ALA A 588 2.63 27.66 -47.20
C ALA A 588 1.86 28.95 -46.84
N MET A 589 2.54 29.93 -46.22
CA MET A 589 1.95 31.25 -45.91
C MET A 589 1.77 32.10 -47.17
N ARG A 590 2.77 32.09 -48.06
CA ARG A 590 2.76 32.82 -49.34
C ARG A 590 1.66 32.33 -50.30
N MET A 591 1.33 31.03 -50.29
CA MET A 591 0.28 30.43 -51.14
C MET A 591 -1.17 30.75 -50.73
N ARG A 592 -1.40 31.30 -49.53
CA ARG A 592 -2.73 31.71 -49.06
C ARG A 592 -3.11 33.17 -49.39
N GLY A 593 -2.28 33.86 -50.18
CA GLY A 593 -2.52 35.26 -50.55
C GLY A 593 -2.43 36.24 -49.39
N GLN A 594 -1.93 35.83 -48.24
CA GLN A 594 -1.55 36.73 -47.15
C GLN A 594 -0.07 37.05 -47.30
N SER A 595 0.28 38.33 -47.31
CA SER A 595 1.68 38.74 -47.29
C SER A 595 2.29 38.31 -45.96
N VAL A 596 3.49 37.72 -46.05
CA VAL A 596 4.33 37.29 -44.93
C VAL A 596 4.50 38.38 -43.88
#